data_AF-A0A5R9KWM2-F1
#
_entry.id   AF-A0A5R9KWM2-F1
#
_cell.length_a   1.000
_cell.length_b   1.000
_cell.length_c   1.000
_cell.angle_alpha   90.00
_cell.angle_beta   90.00
_cell.angle_gamma   90.00
#
_symmetry.space_group_name_H-M   'P 1'
#
loop_
_entity.id
_entity.type
_entity.pdbx_description
1 polymer ?
#
loop_
_entity_poly.entity_id
_entity_poly.type
_entity_poly.pdbx_seq_one_letter_code
_entity_poly.pdbx_strand_id
1 'polypeptide(L)'
;MNNHQDSKSQQTKAADQATLSQLNIVDEFFRRDSAAEMIESLHVMVENFLFTENLARVTPEMRVHIVNNLRTATFIARLERGQR
;
A
#
# COMPACT_ATOMS: atom_id res chain seq x y z
N MET A 1 -22.93 -36.05 -19.02
CA MET A 1 -22.69 -35.22 -17.82
C MET A 1 -21.21 -34.80 -17.81
N ASN A 2 -20.82 -33.70 -18.47
CA ASN A 2 -19.41 -33.23 -18.49
C ASN A 2 -19.23 -31.70 -18.29
N ASN A 3 -20.31 -30.92 -18.27
CA ASN A 3 -20.22 -29.45 -18.29
C ASN A 3 -19.81 -28.81 -16.96
N HIS A 4 -19.76 -29.54 -15.84
CA HIS A 4 -19.43 -28.95 -14.53
C HIS A 4 -17.91 -28.87 -14.24
N GLN A 5 -17.10 -29.70 -14.91
CA GLN A 5 -15.64 -29.69 -14.73
C GLN A 5 -14.96 -28.59 -15.54
N ASP A 6 -15.47 -28.28 -16.75
CA ASP A 6 -14.92 -27.22 -17.60
C ASP A 6 -15.16 -25.82 -17.02
N SER A 7 -16.33 -25.58 -16.42
CA SER A 7 -16.66 -24.30 -15.79
C SER A 7 -15.77 -23.97 -14.59
N LYS A 8 -15.46 -24.96 -13.74
CA LYS A 8 -14.53 -24.77 -12.61
C LYS A 8 -13.12 -24.45 -13.10
N SER A 9 -12.65 -25.14 -14.13
CA SER A 9 -11.31 -24.97 -14.69
C SER A 9 -11.10 -23.60 -15.34
N GLN A 10 -12.13 -23.06 -15.98
CA GLN A 10 -12.13 -21.70 -16.54
C GLN A 10 -12.20 -20.62 -15.45
N GLN A 11 -12.97 -20.88 -14.39
CA GLN A 11 -13.13 -19.95 -13.26
C GLN A 11 -11.84 -19.81 -12.44
N THR A 12 -11.08 -20.89 -12.25
CA THR A 12 -9.75 -20.85 -11.61
C THR A 12 -8.75 -20.06 -12.47
N LYS A 13 -8.73 -20.28 -13.79
CA LYS A 13 -7.84 -19.53 -14.70
C LYS A 13 -8.15 -18.04 -14.73
N ALA A 14 -9.43 -17.67 -14.69
CA ALA A 14 -9.85 -16.27 -14.61
C ALA A 14 -9.47 -15.62 -13.28
N ALA A 15 -9.57 -16.35 -12.16
CA ALA A 15 -9.12 -15.89 -10.84
C ALA A 15 -7.59 -15.73 -10.78
N ASP A 16 -6.84 -16.66 -11.37
CA ASP A 16 -5.39 -16.58 -11.47
C ASP A 16 -4.94 -15.38 -12.31
N GLN A 17 -5.63 -15.11 -13.42
CA GLN A 17 -5.34 -13.98 -14.30
C GLN A 17 -5.70 -12.62 -13.66
N ALA A 18 -6.81 -12.56 -12.90
CA ALA A 18 -7.16 -11.37 -12.11
C ALA A 18 -6.13 -11.11 -11.00
N THR A 19 -5.65 -12.17 -10.34
CA THR A 19 -4.60 -12.08 -9.32
C THR A 19 -3.28 -11.62 -9.93
N LEU A 20 -2.90 -12.15 -11.10
CA LEU A 20 -1.71 -11.71 -11.83
C LEU A 20 -1.81 -10.23 -12.22
N SER A 21 -2.98 -9.79 -12.68
CA SER A 21 -3.22 -8.39 -13.03
C SER A 21 -3.08 -7.47 -11.83
N GLN A 22 -3.57 -7.87 -10.65
CA GLN A 22 -3.39 -7.10 -9.42
C GLN A 22 -1.92 -7.03 -9.01
N LEU A 23 -1.19 -8.15 -9.10
CA LEU A 23 0.24 -8.19 -8.82
C LEU A 23 1.04 -7.28 -9.77
N ASN A 24 0.69 -7.25 -11.05
CA ASN A 24 1.33 -6.37 -12.02
C ASN A 24 1.08 -4.88 -11.72
N ILE A 25 -0.14 -4.52 -11.30
CA ILE A 25 -0.46 -3.14 -10.89
C ILE A 25 0.37 -2.75 -9.66
N VAL A 26 0.48 -3.65 -8.69
CA VAL A 26 1.30 -3.45 -7.49
C VAL A 26 2.76 -3.30 -7.87
N ASP A 27 3.29 -4.18 -8.72
CA ASP A 27 4.69 -4.13 -9.16
C ASP A 27 5.00 -2.86 -9.93
N GLU A 28 4.14 -2.45 -10.87
CA GLU A 28 4.28 -1.22 -11.64
C GLU A 28 4.21 0.03 -10.74
N PHE A 29 3.36 0.01 -9.72
CA PHE A 29 3.26 1.08 -8.72
C PHE A 29 4.57 1.23 -7.92
N PHE A 30 5.11 0.13 -7.38
CA PHE A 30 6.37 0.13 -6.62
C PHE A 30 7.63 0.31 -7.50
N ARG A 31 7.50 0.17 -8.82
CA ARG A 31 8.59 0.41 -9.77
C ARG A 31 8.79 1.89 -10.09
N ARG A 32 7.73 2.70 -9.92
CA ARG A 32 7.75 4.13 -10.19
C ARG A 32 8.46 4.90 -9.08
N ASP A 33 8.16 4.55 -7.83
CA ASP A 33 8.80 5.09 -6.63
C ASP A 33 9.11 3.91 -5.71
N SER A 34 10.34 3.81 -5.21
CA SER A 34 10.68 2.80 -4.22
C SER A 34 9.85 3.00 -2.95
N ALA A 35 9.65 1.93 -2.16
CA ALA A 35 8.96 2.03 -0.87
C ALA A 35 9.59 3.11 0.04
N ALA A 36 10.91 3.33 -0.09
CA ALA A 36 11.63 4.41 0.58
C ALA A 36 11.09 5.80 0.20
N GLU A 37 11.01 6.07 -1.09
CA GLU A 37 10.64 7.37 -1.66
C GLU A 37 9.17 7.68 -1.40
N MET A 38 8.31 6.65 -1.45
CA MET A 38 6.90 6.81 -1.09
C MET A 38 6.70 7.14 0.38
N ILE A 39 7.43 6.46 1.27
CA ILE A 39 7.35 6.73 2.72
C ILE A 39 7.90 8.12 3.04
N GLU A 40 8.99 8.53 2.40
CA GLU A 40 9.54 9.88 2.54
C GLU A 40 8.54 10.94 2.06
N SER A 41 7.91 10.72 0.90
CA SER A 41 6.87 11.61 0.37
C SER A 41 5.66 11.71 1.29
N LEU A 42 5.26 10.59 1.91
CA LEU A 42 4.20 10.56 2.92
C LEU A 42 4.61 11.32 4.19
N HIS A 43 5.87 11.22 4.63
CA HIS A 43 6.42 12.02 5.73
C HIS A 43 6.27 13.51 5.46
N VAL A 44 6.75 13.99 4.32
CA VAL A 44 6.69 15.40 3.93
C VAL A 44 5.24 15.89 3.84
N MET A 45 4.34 15.11 3.21
CA MET A 45 2.92 15.49 3.11
C MET A 45 2.23 15.55 4.47
N VAL A 46 2.47 14.56 5.33
CA VAL A 46 1.89 14.50 6.67
C VAL A 46 2.40 15.64 7.52
N GLU A 47 3.70 15.95 7.51
CA GLU A 47 4.26 17.08 8.25
C GLU A 47 3.67 18.40 7.75
N ASN A 48 3.70 18.65 6.44
CA ASN A 48 3.11 19.86 5.85
C ASN A 48 1.63 20.04 6.20
N PHE A 49 0.87 18.95 6.19
CA PHE A 49 -0.55 18.96 6.55
C PHE A 49 -0.75 19.15 8.06
N LEU A 50 0.00 18.44 8.90
CA LEU A 50 -0.13 18.53 10.35
C LEU A 50 0.36 19.88 10.91
N PHE A 51 1.22 20.61 10.20
CA PHE A 51 1.70 21.94 10.59
C PHE A 51 0.93 23.10 9.94
N THR A 52 -0.11 22.83 9.14
CA THR A 52 -0.92 23.93 8.60
C THR A 52 -1.77 24.57 9.72
N GLU A 53 -1.69 25.90 9.86
CA GLU A 53 -2.31 26.67 10.96
C GLU A 53 -3.85 26.56 11.04
N ASN A 54 -4.51 26.09 9.97
CA ASN A 54 -5.97 26.02 9.85
C ASN A 54 -6.53 24.59 9.80
N LEU A 55 -5.88 23.62 10.45
CA LEU A 55 -6.41 22.24 10.57
C LEU A 55 -7.58 22.18 11.56
N ALA A 56 -8.76 22.65 11.14
CA ALA A 56 -9.96 22.70 11.96
C ALA A 56 -10.54 21.32 12.35
N ARG A 57 -10.05 20.22 11.75
CA ARG A 57 -10.68 18.88 11.86
C ARG A 57 -9.74 17.76 12.32
N VAL A 58 -8.51 18.07 12.74
CA VAL A 58 -7.57 17.06 13.23
C VAL A 58 -7.23 17.36 14.68
N THR A 59 -7.76 16.52 15.58
CA THR A 59 -7.46 16.60 17.00
C THR A 59 -6.00 16.23 17.26
N PRO A 60 -5.39 16.67 18.38
CA PRO A 60 -4.04 16.28 18.75
C PRO A 60 -3.81 14.76 18.74
N GLU A 61 -4.77 13.98 19.21
CA GLU A 61 -4.72 12.51 19.25
C GLU A 61 -4.65 11.91 17.85
N MET A 62 -5.43 12.46 16.90
CA MET A 62 -5.36 12.04 15.50
C MET A 62 -3.97 12.30 14.91
N ARG A 63 -3.30 13.40 15.28
CA ARG A 63 -1.91 13.67 14.82
C ARG A 63 -0.95 12.59 15.30
N VAL A 64 -1.07 12.19 16.57
CA VAL A 64 -0.24 11.11 17.14
C VAL A 64 -0.46 9.79 16.40
N HIS A 65 -1.72 9.43 16.11
CA HIS A 65 -2.02 8.22 15.35
C HIS A 65 -1.47 8.25 13.92
N ILE A 66 -1.60 9.39 13.22
CA ILE A 66 -1.06 9.57 11.87
C ILE A 66 0.46 9.38 11.86
N VAL A 67 1.17 10.03 12.79
CA VAL A 67 2.64 9.89 12.92
C VAL A 67 3.04 8.45 13.25
N ASN A 68 2.30 7.76 14.12
CA ASN A 68 2.59 6.36 14.47
C ASN A 68 2.36 5.39 13.30
N ASN A 69 1.35 5.63 12.46
CA ASN A 69 1.13 4.85 11.24
C ASN A 69 2.29 5.02 10.26
N LEU A 70 2.81 6.24 10.11
CA LEU A 70 4.00 6.51 9.29
C LEU A 70 5.24 5.80 9.81
N ARG A 71 5.49 5.87 11.12
CA ARG A 71 6.61 5.13 11.76
C ARG A 71 6.53 3.63 11.51
N THR A 72 5.32 3.07 11.57
CA THR A 72 5.07 1.65 11.27
C THR A 72 5.38 1.33 9.81
N ALA A 73 4.92 2.16 8.86
CA ALA A 73 5.24 1.99 7.44
C ALA A 73 6.75 2.04 7.18
N THR A 74 7.46 3.02 7.78
CA THR A 74 8.93 3.13 7.71
C THR A 74 9.62 1.88 8.26
N PHE A 75 9.15 1.36 9.40
CA PHE A 75 9.71 0.15 9.99
C PHE A 75 9.55 -1.06 9.05
N ILE A 76 8.36 -1.27 8.48
CA ILE A 76 8.10 -2.38 7.54
C ILE A 76 9.01 -2.28 6.30
N ALA A 77 9.13 -1.10 5.70
CA ALA A 77 9.99 -0.91 4.53
C ALA A 77 11.49 -1.09 4.84
N ARG A 78 11.91 -0.89 6.09
CA ARG A 78 13.29 -1.19 6.52
C ARG A 78 13.49 -2.68 6.77
N LEU A 79 12.49 -3.39 7.28
CA LEU A 79 12.55 -4.85 7.42
C LEU A 79 12.69 -5.54 6.06
N GLU A 80 12.00 -5.06 5.02
CA GLU A 80 12.14 -5.58 3.65
C GLU A 80 13.59 -5.48 3.14
N ARG A 81 14.28 -4.37 3.45
CA ARG A 81 15.69 -4.18 3.07
C ARG A 81 16.66 -5.02 3.89
N GLY A 82 16.29 -5.44 5.10
CA GLY A 82 17.12 -6.28 5.97
C GLY A 82 17.00 -7.78 5.70
N GLN A 83 16.07 -8.20 4.83
CA GLN A 83 15.87 -9.61 4.44
C GLN A 83 16.54 -10.00 3.10
N ARG A 84 17.27 -9.06 2.46
CA ARG A 84 18.13 -9.33 1.30
C ARG A 84 19.60 -9.27 1.73
#